data_AF-A0ABD2IPZ9-F1
#
_entry.id   AF-A0ABD2IPZ9-F1
#
_cell.length_a   1.000
_cell.length_b   1.000
_cell.length_c   1.000
_cell.angle_alpha   90.00
_cell.angle_beta   90.00
_cell.angle_gamma   90.00
#
_symmetry.space_group_name_H-M   'P 1'
#
loop_
_entity.id
_entity.type
_entity.pdbx_description
1 polymer ?
#
loop_
_entity_poly.entity_id
_entity_poly.type
_entity_poly.pdbx_seq_one_letter_code
_entity_poly.pdbx_strand_id
1 'polypeptide(L)'
;MENSLTIFLSLNHFTAILFPTKYEKLWRRGLVFVLGATFLLPLPLSFAIFNLDMYIHVQDDNVTFILDNHKMDNVWLINEINLTEITSWSSFAFGIICLLLKLASIFAYKLRKNGHQNSTIERKLTIYTMMTFFGHFIGTIFCVIVVFTSTNFVDEQNNCFSHVQSWFGLTLEENDIIFLANFNQFPWVNDLSTLAIPAWLLLWASTQMKEIIAKKFKWTRKTEHKANVAFVVPFSNKVHPLPKLLANHPK
;
A
#
# COMPACT_ATOMS: atom_id res chain seq x y z
N MET A 1 2.14 11.03 -7.75
CA MET A 1 1.44 11.87 -6.74
C MET A 1 1.08 11.09 -5.47
N GLU A 2 0.63 9.85 -5.60
CA GLU A 2 0.13 9.02 -4.48
C GLU A 2 1.22 8.61 -3.48
N ASN A 3 2.45 8.40 -3.96
CA ASN A 3 3.57 8.03 -3.09
C ASN A 3 3.85 9.10 -2.03
N SER A 4 3.91 10.38 -2.42
CA SER A 4 4.16 11.54 -1.53
C SER A 4 3.16 11.67 -0.37
N LEU A 5 1.87 11.51 -0.67
CA LEU A 5 0.80 11.67 0.33
C LEU A 5 0.85 10.55 1.37
N THR A 6 1.18 9.33 0.92
CA THR A 6 1.41 8.16 1.78
C THR A 6 2.60 8.37 2.72
N ILE A 7 3.68 9.02 2.26
CA ILE A 7 4.85 9.37 3.09
C ILE A 7 4.41 10.22 4.26
N PHE A 8 3.69 11.30 3.94
CA PHE A 8 3.31 12.27 4.92
C PHE A 8 2.30 11.69 5.91
N LEU A 9 1.36 10.85 5.47
CA LEU A 9 0.50 10.07 6.35
C LEU A 9 1.29 9.13 7.27
N SER A 10 2.32 8.46 6.76
CA SER A 10 3.17 7.57 7.55
C SER A 10 4.00 8.34 8.58
N LEU A 11 4.61 9.47 8.18
CA LEU A 11 5.30 10.39 9.08
C LEU A 11 4.35 10.97 10.13
N ASN A 12 3.10 11.25 9.73
CA ASN A 12 2.06 11.73 10.62
C ASN A 12 1.77 10.73 11.73
N HIS A 13 1.54 9.47 11.37
CA HIS A 13 1.39 8.41 12.37
C HIS A 13 2.66 8.19 13.21
N PHE A 14 3.84 8.17 12.58
CA PHE A 14 5.11 7.99 13.29
C PHE A 14 5.30 9.03 14.41
N THR A 15 5.08 10.30 14.06
CA THR A 15 5.21 11.41 15.01
C THR A 15 4.09 11.44 16.05
N ALA A 16 2.87 11.00 15.71
CA ALA A 16 1.79 10.83 16.69
C ALA A 16 2.15 9.80 17.77
N ILE A 17 2.77 8.69 17.36
CA ILE A 17 3.20 7.61 18.27
C ILE A 17 4.39 8.06 19.13
N LEU A 18 5.39 8.72 18.53
CA LEU A 18 6.59 9.15 19.26
C LEU A 18 6.34 10.34 20.20
N PHE A 19 5.55 11.33 19.77
CA PHE A 19 5.43 12.61 20.46
C PHE A 19 3.98 13.00 20.74
N PRO A 20 3.18 12.18 21.47
CA PRO A 20 1.75 12.41 21.62
C PRO A 20 1.41 13.78 22.23
N THR A 21 2.25 14.32 23.11
CA THR A 21 2.01 15.62 23.78
C THR A 21 2.39 16.84 22.94
N LYS A 22 3.28 16.69 21.96
CA LYS A 22 3.75 17.79 21.09
C LYS A 22 3.23 17.67 19.65
N TYR A 23 2.60 16.55 19.33
CA TYR A 23 2.12 16.19 18.01
C TYR A 23 1.24 17.27 17.39
N GLU A 24 0.24 17.77 18.12
CA GLU A 24 -0.70 18.77 17.62
C GLU A 24 0.02 20.07 17.22
N LYS A 25 0.95 20.55 18.06
CA LYS A 25 1.71 21.78 17.78
C LYS A 25 2.68 21.61 16.60
N LEU A 26 3.27 20.43 16.46
CA LEU A 26 4.18 20.09 15.36
C LEU A 26 3.41 20.07 14.02
N TRP A 27 2.29 19.35 13.97
CA TRP A 27 1.53 19.16 12.74
C TRP A 27 0.70 20.37 12.33
N ARG A 28 0.24 21.20 13.27
CA ARG A 28 -0.47 22.44 12.91
C ARG A 28 0.36 23.35 11.98
N ARG A 29 1.68 23.38 12.16
CA ARG A 29 2.60 24.11 11.27
C ARG A 29 3.09 23.24 10.12
N GLY A 30 3.42 21.97 10.39
CA GLY A 30 3.93 21.04 9.38
C GLY A 30 2.94 20.75 8.24
N LEU A 31 1.63 20.72 8.53
CA LEU A 31 0.61 20.32 7.56
C LEU A 31 0.55 21.23 6.33
N VAL A 32 0.83 22.53 6.48
CA VAL A 32 0.91 23.46 5.34
C VAL A 32 2.08 23.11 4.43
N PHE A 33 3.25 22.80 5.00
CA PHE A 33 4.42 22.39 4.23
C PHE A 33 4.21 21.02 3.56
N VAL A 34 3.57 20.11 4.27
CA VAL A 34 3.19 18.79 3.75
C VAL A 34 2.26 18.90 2.56
N LEU A 35 1.22 19.73 2.65
CA LEU A 35 0.33 20.00 1.53
C LEU A 35 1.10 20.63 0.37
N GLY A 36 1.89 21.67 0.63
CA GLY A 36 2.72 22.32 -0.38
C GLY A 36 3.64 21.34 -1.10
N ALA A 37 4.39 20.52 -0.36
CA ALA A 37 5.26 19.49 -0.92
C ALA A 37 4.48 18.43 -1.70
N THR A 38 3.31 18.00 -1.21
CA THR A 38 2.47 16.99 -1.89
C THR A 38 1.99 17.48 -3.24
N PHE A 39 1.73 18.77 -3.40
CA PHE A 39 1.28 19.34 -4.69
C PHE A 39 2.44 19.78 -5.58
N LEU A 40 3.52 20.32 -5.00
CA LEU A 40 4.62 20.89 -5.77
C LEU A 40 5.63 19.83 -6.25
N LEU A 41 5.94 18.83 -5.43
CA LEU A 41 6.95 17.82 -5.72
C LEU A 41 6.61 16.92 -6.93
N PRO A 42 5.34 16.57 -7.17
CA PRO A 42 4.94 15.84 -8.39
C PRO A 42 5.03 16.67 -9.66
N LEU A 43 4.91 18.02 -9.61
CA LEU A 43 4.80 18.83 -10.82
C LEU A 43 6.03 18.71 -11.75
N PRO A 44 7.29 18.81 -11.27
CA PRO A 44 8.47 18.60 -12.11
C PRO A 44 8.53 17.19 -12.71
N LEU A 45 8.06 16.18 -11.97
CA LEU A 45 8.05 14.78 -12.42
C LEU A 45 6.96 14.53 -13.47
N SER A 46 5.79 15.13 -13.29
CA SER A 46 4.67 15.01 -14.23
C SER A 46 4.83 15.87 -15.47
N PHE A 47 5.68 16.92 -15.43
CA PHE A 47 5.94 17.78 -16.57
C PHE A 47 6.47 17.01 -17.79
N ALA A 48 7.28 15.96 -17.57
CA ALA A 48 7.76 15.10 -18.64
C ALA A 48 6.61 14.35 -19.33
N ILE A 49 5.63 13.85 -18.56
CA ILE A 49 4.46 13.13 -19.08
C ILE A 49 3.58 14.06 -19.94
N PHE A 50 3.45 15.34 -19.56
CA PHE A 50 2.64 16.30 -20.32
C PHE A 50 3.30 16.77 -21.62
N ASN A 51 4.61 16.59 -21.77
CA ASN A 51 5.34 16.90 -23.01
C ASN A 51 5.53 15.68 -23.92
N LEU A 52 4.97 14.52 -23.56
CA LEU A 52 4.95 13.35 -24.44
C LEU A 52 3.85 13.52 -25.48
N ASP A 53 4.23 13.91 -26.69
CA ASP A 53 3.36 13.85 -27.86
C ASP A 53 3.17 12.37 -28.25
N MET A 54 2.10 11.77 -27.74
CA MET A 54 1.78 10.37 -28.01
C MET A 54 0.94 10.28 -29.30
N TYR A 55 1.53 9.77 -30.39
CA TYR A 55 0.81 9.50 -31.64
C TYR A 55 0.28 8.07 -31.63
N ILE A 56 -1.04 7.94 -31.63
CA ILE A 56 -1.70 6.64 -31.79
C ILE A 56 -1.96 6.45 -33.28
N HIS A 57 -1.15 5.61 -33.91
CA HIS A 57 -1.41 5.16 -35.27
C HIS A 57 -2.36 3.95 -35.22
N VAL A 58 -3.53 4.11 -35.81
CA VAL A 58 -4.45 2.99 -36.07
C VAL A 58 -3.96 2.31 -37.34
N GLN A 59 -3.57 1.04 -37.25
CA GLN A 59 -3.14 0.28 -38.41
C GLN A 59 -4.35 -0.05 -39.31
N ASP A 60 -4.11 -0.32 -40.60
CA ASP A 60 -5.16 -0.62 -41.58
C ASP A 60 -6.02 -1.85 -41.23
N ASP A 61 -5.55 -2.68 -40.28
CA ASP A 61 -6.30 -3.82 -39.78
C ASP A 61 -7.46 -3.43 -38.83
N ASN A 62 -7.55 -2.16 -38.40
CA ASN A 62 -8.51 -1.63 -37.41
C ASN A 62 -8.50 -2.32 -36.04
N VAL A 63 -7.52 -3.18 -35.76
CA VAL A 63 -7.45 -3.96 -34.51
C VAL A 63 -6.18 -3.64 -33.74
N THR A 64 -5.11 -3.23 -34.43
CA THR A 64 -3.85 -2.88 -33.77
C THR A 64 -3.64 -1.37 -33.70
N PHE A 65 -3.16 -0.95 -32.53
CA PHE A 65 -2.74 0.41 -32.26
C PHE A 65 -1.23 0.39 -32.09
N ILE A 66 -0.52 1.13 -32.93
CA ILE A 66 0.92 1.33 -32.77
C ILE A 66 1.11 2.70 -32.11
N LEU A 67 1.78 2.68 -30.97
CA LEU A 67 2.24 3.90 -30.32
C LEU A 67 3.54 4.30 -31.00
N ASP A 68 3.50 5.28 -31.90
CA ASP A 68 4.69 5.73 -32.60
C ASP A 68 5.22 7.02 -31.93
N ASN A 69 6.51 7.01 -31.59
CA ASN A 69 7.17 8.10 -30.89
C ASN A 69 8.16 8.79 -31.85
N HIS A 70 7.61 9.31 -32.95
CA HIS A 70 8.37 9.62 -34.18
C HIS A 70 9.32 10.84 -34.08
N LYS A 71 9.56 11.40 -32.89
CA LYS A 71 10.26 12.69 -32.74
C LYS A 71 11.19 12.85 -31.54
N MET A 72 11.60 11.76 -30.90
CA MET A 72 12.57 11.84 -29.81
C MET A 72 13.99 11.71 -30.35
N ASP A 73 14.69 12.83 -30.49
CA ASP A 73 16.15 12.84 -30.69
C ASP A 73 16.79 11.93 -29.63
N ASN A 74 17.79 11.13 -30.02
CA ASN A 74 18.47 10.13 -29.17
C ASN A 74 18.92 10.67 -27.79
N VAL A 75 19.15 11.98 -27.68
CA VAL A 75 19.52 12.68 -26.44
C VAL A 75 18.39 12.64 -25.40
N TRP A 76 17.14 12.77 -25.83
CA TRP A 76 15.99 12.75 -24.92
C TRP A 76 15.72 11.34 -24.39
N LEU A 77 15.83 10.32 -25.25
CA LEU A 77 15.70 8.91 -24.88
C LEU A 77 16.69 8.51 -23.76
N ILE A 78 17.96 8.91 -23.89
CA ILE A 78 18.99 8.64 -22.87
C ILE A 78 18.63 9.32 -21.54
N ASN A 79 18.09 10.53 -21.59
CA ASN A 79 17.72 11.27 -20.39
C ASN A 79 16.47 10.66 -19.71
N GLU A 80 15.54 10.12 -20.49
CA GLU A 80 14.34 9.46 -19.99
C GLU A 80 14.65 8.10 -19.34
N ILE A 81 15.54 7.29 -19.93
CA ILE A 81 16.01 6.05 -19.33
C ILE A 81 16.67 6.34 -17.97
N ASN A 82 17.58 7.32 -17.92
CA ASN A 82 18.23 7.73 -16.67
C ASN A 82 17.21 8.23 -15.64
N LEU A 83 16.20 9.00 -16.06
CA LEU A 83 15.16 9.51 -15.16
C LEU A 83 14.29 8.38 -14.60
N THR A 84 13.95 7.39 -15.42
CA THR A 84 13.14 6.23 -15.01
C THR A 84 13.91 5.35 -14.03
N GLU A 85 15.21 5.16 -14.27
CA GLU A 85 16.08 4.42 -13.35
C GLU A 85 16.23 5.14 -12.01
N ILE A 86 16.51 6.44 -12.02
CA ILE A 86 16.58 7.27 -10.80
C ILE A 86 15.25 7.26 -10.05
N THR A 87 14.13 7.33 -10.77
CA THR A 87 12.78 7.28 -10.16
C THR A 87 12.51 5.93 -9.52
N SER A 88 12.99 4.84 -10.14
CA SER A 88 12.86 3.49 -9.62
C SER A 88 13.71 3.27 -8.36
N TRP A 89 14.98 3.66 -8.41
CA TRP A 89 15.89 3.58 -7.25
C TRP A 89 15.43 4.46 -6.09
N SER A 90 14.97 5.68 -6.38
CA SER A 90 14.43 6.57 -5.35
C SER A 90 13.17 6.00 -4.72
N SER A 91 12.26 5.40 -5.50
CA SER A 91 11.07 4.72 -4.98
C SER A 91 11.42 3.52 -4.11
N PHE A 92 12.43 2.74 -4.50
CA PHE A 92 12.91 1.59 -3.73
C PHE A 92 13.56 2.02 -2.41
N ALA A 93 14.52 2.95 -2.44
CA ALA A 93 15.16 3.51 -1.25
C ALA A 93 14.12 4.12 -0.30
N PHE A 94 13.14 4.81 -0.87
CA PHE A 94 12.04 5.39 -0.13
C PHE A 94 11.15 4.32 0.55
N GLY A 95 10.86 3.22 -0.15
CA GLY A 95 10.16 2.06 0.42
C GLY A 95 10.88 1.46 1.63
N ILE A 96 12.21 1.34 1.56
CA ILE A 96 13.04 0.88 2.68
C ILE A 96 12.94 1.83 3.87
N ILE A 97 13.07 3.14 3.66
CA ILE A 97 12.96 4.14 4.74
C ILE A 97 11.59 4.03 5.42
N CYS A 98 10.51 3.88 4.65
CA CYS A 98 9.17 3.68 5.20
C CYS A 98 9.06 2.42 6.06
N LEU A 99 9.62 1.30 5.59
CA LEU A 99 9.64 0.04 6.35
C LEU A 99 10.38 0.23 7.68
N LEU A 100 11.55 0.89 7.66
CA LEU A 100 12.33 1.15 8.86
C LEU A 100 11.59 2.04 9.86
N LEU A 101 10.95 3.12 9.41
CA LEU A 101 10.14 3.99 10.27
C LEU A 101 8.96 3.24 10.92
N LYS A 102 8.31 2.35 10.16
CA LYS A 102 7.21 1.53 10.69
C LYS A 102 7.69 0.49 11.69
N LEU A 103 8.81 -0.19 11.43
CA LEU A 103 9.43 -1.11 12.40
C LEU A 103 9.86 -0.37 13.67
N ALA A 104 10.48 0.80 13.54
CA ALA A 104 10.86 1.64 14.67
C ALA A 104 9.62 2.06 15.50
N SER A 105 8.49 2.36 14.86
CA SER A 105 7.23 2.66 15.56
C SER A 105 6.74 1.49 16.39
N ILE A 106 6.73 0.28 15.82
CA ILE A 106 6.32 -0.94 16.53
C ILE A 106 7.26 -1.20 17.70
N PHE A 107 8.56 -1.05 17.49
CA PHE A 107 9.56 -1.29 18.52
C PHE A 107 9.42 -0.30 19.67
N ALA A 108 9.30 0.99 19.38
CA ALA A 108 9.04 2.04 20.36
C ALA A 108 7.73 1.78 21.13
N TYR A 109 6.68 1.32 20.44
CA TYR A 109 5.43 0.93 21.07
C TYR A 109 5.60 -0.26 22.03
N LYS A 110 6.33 -1.31 21.61
CA LYS A 110 6.58 -2.50 22.44
C LYS A 110 7.35 -2.14 23.71
N LEU A 111 8.30 -1.20 23.64
CA LEU A 111 9.05 -0.70 24.79
C LEU A 111 8.18 0.08 25.79
N ARG A 112 7.08 0.69 25.34
CA ARG A 112 6.24 1.57 26.18
C ARG A 112 5.08 0.85 26.88
N LYS A 113 4.91 -0.46 26.64
CA LYS A 113 3.73 -1.27 27.04
C LYS A 113 3.54 -1.51 28.55
N ASN A 114 4.22 -0.78 29.44
CA ASN A 114 4.09 -0.96 30.90
C ASN A 114 2.93 -0.16 31.53
N GLY A 115 2.14 0.61 30.78
CA GLY A 115 0.98 1.38 31.27
C GLY A 115 -0.36 0.79 30.82
N HIS A 116 -1.17 0.32 31.76
CA HIS A 116 -2.40 -0.44 31.55
C HIS A 116 -3.61 0.50 31.32
N GLN A 117 -4.11 0.68 30.08
CA GLN A 117 -5.56 0.77 29.76
C GLN A 117 -5.96 1.04 28.29
N ASN A 118 -5.09 1.51 27.38
CA ASN A 118 -5.51 1.86 25.98
C ASN A 118 -5.18 0.82 24.88
N SER A 119 -4.91 -0.44 25.27
CA SER A 119 -4.29 -1.43 24.38
C SER A 119 -5.12 -1.85 23.15
N THR A 120 -6.45 -1.71 23.17
CA THR A 120 -7.30 -2.23 22.09
C THR A 120 -7.36 -1.31 20.87
N ILE A 121 -7.47 0.01 21.07
CA ILE A 121 -7.47 1.00 19.98
C ILE A 121 -6.08 1.04 19.35
N GLU A 122 -5.03 1.08 20.18
CA GLU A 122 -3.64 1.08 19.74
C GLU A 122 -3.31 -0.18 18.92
N ARG A 123 -3.77 -1.37 19.37
CA ARG A 123 -3.62 -2.61 18.60
C ARG A 123 -4.30 -2.54 17.24
N LYS A 124 -5.53 -2.00 17.16
CA LYS A 124 -6.25 -1.84 15.88
C LYS A 124 -5.51 -0.90 14.94
N LEU A 125 -5.00 0.23 15.44
CA LEU A 125 -4.24 1.20 14.66
C LEU A 125 -2.90 0.63 14.17
N THR A 126 -2.25 -0.20 14.99
CA THR A 126 -1.03 -0.90 14.61
C THR A 126 -1.30 -1.90 13.49
N ILE A 127 -2.36 -2.71 13.62
CA ILE A 127 -2.78 -3.65 12.57
C ILE A 127 -3.10 -2.91 11.26
N TYR A 128 -3.86 -1.81 11.35
CA TYR A 128 -4.13 -0.92 10.21
C TYR A 128 -2.83 -0.50 9.52
N THR A 129 -1.87 0.03 10.29
CA THR A 129 -0.62 0.57 9.74
C THR A 129 0.25 -0.51 9.09
N MET A 130 0.25 -1.72 9.65
CA MET A 130 0.92 -2.90 9.11
C MET A 130 0.29 -3.39 7.80
N MET A 131 -1.03 -3.48 7.75
CA MET A 131 -1.72 -3.96 6.54
C MET A 131 -1.63 -2.93 5.41
N THR A 132 -1.72 -1.62 5.71
CA THR A 132 -1.44 -0.57 4.73
C THR A 132 0.02 -0.63 4.26
N PHE A 133 0.97 -0.92 5.15
CA PHE A 133 2.37 -1.14 4.73
C PHE A 133 2.48 -2.29 3.73
N PHE A 134 1.85 -3.42 4.03
CA PHE A 134 1.88 -4.59 3.16
C PHE A 134 1.26 -4.29 1.79
N GLY A 135 0.16 -3.51 1.76
CA GLY A 135 -0.40 -2.98 0.51
C GLY A 135 0.62 -2.20 -0.31
N HIS A 136 1.27 -1.20 0.28
CA HIS A 136 2.30 -0.44 -0.42
C HIS A 136 3.50 -1.29 -0.83
N PHE A 137 3.91 -2.26 0.00
CA PHE A 137 5.00 -3.16 -0.33
C PHE A 137 4.70 -4.02 -1.56
N ILE A 138 3.48 -4.58 -1.66
CA ILE A 138 3.00 -5.27 -2.87
C ILE A 138 3.06 -4.34 -4.08
N GLY A 139 2.56 -3.09 -3.92
CA GLY A 139 2.59 -2.10 -4.99
C GLY A 139 4.01 -1.76 -5.46
N THR A 140 4.96 -1.61 -4.53
CA THR A 140 6.39 -1.40 -4.86
C THR A 140 6.98 -2.59 -5.59
N ILE A 141 6.75 -3.83 -5.11
CA ILE A 141 7.22 -5.04 -5.81
C ILE A 141 6.67 -5.09 -7.23
N PHE A 142 5.38 -4.82 -7.38
CA PHE A 142 4.73 -4.84 -8.69
C PHE A 142 5.30 -3.77 -9.63
N CYS A 143 5.55 -2.56 -9.12
CA CYS A 143 6.21 -1.50 -9.88
C CYS A 143 7.62 -1.91 -10.33
N VAL A 144 8.40 -2.56 -9.47
CA VAL A 144 9.72 -3.11 -9.84
C VAL A 144 9.59 -4.15 -10.95
N ILE A 145 8.58 -5.02 -10.91
CA ILE A 145 8.32 -5.99 -11.98
C ILE A 145 8.02 -5.26 -13.30
N VAL A 146 7.13 -4.25 -13.29
CA VAL A 146 6.79 -3.47 -14.49
C VAL A 146 8.04 -2.80 -15.07
N VAL A 147 8.83 -2.14 -14.23
CA VAL A 147 10.09 -1.50 -14.65
C VAL A 147 11.04 -2.54 -15.24
N PHE A 148 11.25 -3.66 -14.55
CA PHE A 148 12.13 -4.74 -15.01
C PHE A 148 11.69 -5.31 -16.37
N THR A 149 10.38 -5.42 -16.61
CA THR A 149 9.85 -5.85 -17.91
C THR A 149 9.94 -4.78 -19.00
N SER A 150 9.97 -3.50 -18.62
CA SER A 150 10.08 -2.37 -19.55
C SER A 150 11.52 -2.05 -19.98
N THR A 151 12.52 -2.42 -19.16
CA THR A 151 13.92 -2.10 -19.43
C THR A 151 14.47 -2.97 -20.57
N ASN A 152 14.62 -2.35 -21.73
CA ASN A 152 15.37 -2.87 -22.85
C ASN A 152 16.78 -2.25 -22.86
N PHE A 153 17.79 -3.07 -23.13
CA PHE A 153 19.19 -2.68 -23.28
C PHE A 153 19.58 -2.80 -24.74
N VAL A 154 20.34 -1.83 -25.24
CA VAL A 154 20.91 -1.89 -26.58
C VAL A 154 22.35 -2.38 -26.45
N ASP A 155 22.66 -3.52 -27.07
CA ASP A 155 24.03 -4.05 -27.15
C ASP A 155 24.90 -3.18 -28.07
N GLU A 156 26.23 -3.33 -28.02
CA GLU A 156 27.20 -2.58 -28.84
C GLU A 156 26.93 -2.71 -30.36
N GLN A 157 26.24 -3.77 -30.76
CA GLN A 157 25.80 -4.00 -32.14
C GLN A 157 24.46 -3.33 -32.49
N ASN A 158 23.93 -2.48 -31.62
CA ASN A 158 22.63 -1.84 -31.73
C ASN A 158 21.44 -2.83 -31.69
N ASN A 159 21.66 -4.04 -31.15
CA ASN A 159 20.62 -5.04 -30.95
C ASN A 159 19.92 -4.79 -29.61
N CYS A 160 18.60 -4.65 -29.63
CA CYS A 160 17.81 -4.41 -28.42
C CYS A 160 17.50 -5.75 -27.73
N PHE A 161 18.00 -5.94 -26.51
CA PHE A 161 17.76 -7.09 -25.65
C PHE A 161 17.06 -6.66 -24.36
N SER A 162 16.00 -7.35 -23.94
CA SER A 162 15.43 -7.10 -22.62
C SER A 162 16.24 -7.81 -21.52
N HIS A 163 16.29 -7.24 -20.30
CA HIS A 163 16.89 -7.95 -19.15
C HIS A 163 16.21 -9.30 -18.90
N VAL A 164 14.89 -9.34 -19.13
CA VAL A 164 14.05 -10.53 -19.00
C VAL A 164 14.49 -11.60 -20.00
N GLN A 165 14.81 -11.23 -21.25
CA GLN A 165 15.29 -12.16 -22.26
C GLN A 165 16.59 -12.85 -21.85
N SER A 166 17.53 -12.11 -21.27
CA SER A 166 18.79 -12.70 -20.77
C SER A 166 18.55 -13.69 -19.61
N TRP A 167 17.61 -13.39 -18.71
CA TRP A 167 17.36 -14.20 -17.53
C TRP A 167 16.46 -15.41 -17.78
N PHE A 168 15.48 -15.26 -18.68
CA PHE A 168 14.42 -16.25 -18.89
C PHE A 168 14.42 -16.87 -20.28
N GLY A 169 15.27 -16.40 -21.20
CA GLY A 169 15.32 -16.88 -22.59
C GLY A 169 14.09 -16.53 -23.41
N LEU A 170 13.33 -15.50 -23.01
CA LEU A 170 12.13 -15.06 -23.71
C LEU A 170 12.47 -14.30 -24.99
N THR A 171 11.64 -14.47 -26.01
CA THR A 171 11.71 -13.65 -27.23
C THR A 171 11.25 -12.21 -26.96
N LEU A 172 11.61 -11.28 -27.86
CA LEU A 172 11.22 -9.87 -27.71
C LEU A 172 9.69 -9.69 -27.71
N GLU A 173 8.99 -10.38 -28.63
CA GLU A 173 7.52 -10.36 -28.72
C GLU A 173 6.86 -10.87 -27.43
N GLU A 174 7.39 -11.95 -26.84
CA GLU A 174 6.88 -12.47 -25.57
C GLU A 174 7.09 -11.49 -24.42
N ASN A 175 8.23 -10.78 -24.39
CA ASN A 175 8.49 -9.77 -23.37
C ASN A 175 7.52 -8.58 -23.48
N ASP A 176 7.21 -8.12 -24.69
CA ASP A 176 6.25 -7.03 -24.91
C ASP A 176 4.85 -7.42 -24.43
N ILE A 177 4.43 -8.67 -24.69
CA ILE A 177 3.15 -9.21 -24.19
C ILE A 177 3.14 -9.24 -22.65
N ILE A 178 4.23 -9.68 -22.02
CA ILE A 178 4.34 -9.74 -20.56
C ILE A 178 4.35 -8.33 -19.95
N PHE A 179 5.10 -7.41 -20.53
CA PHE A 179 5.11 -6.01 -20.12
C PHE A 179 3.70 -5.41 -20.20
N LEU A 180 3.01 -5.57 -21.34
CA LEU A 180 1.66 -5.05 -21.53
C LEU A 180 0.66 -5.67 -20.54
N ALA A 181 0.77 -6.97 -20.28
CA ALA A 181 -0.06 -7.66 -19.28
C ALA A 181 0.17 -7.10 -17.86
N ASN A 182 1.43 -6.90 -17.46
CA ASN A 182 1.76 -6.31 -16.16
C ASN A 182 1.31 -4.84 -16.08
N PHE A 183 1.55 -4.07 -17.13
CA PHE A 183 1.15 -2.67 -17.20
C PHE A 183 -0.37 -2.51 -17.08
N ASN A 184 -1.16 -3.36 -17.74
CA ASN A 184 -2.63 -3.33 -17.64
C ASN A 184 -3.15 -3.71 -16.25
N GLN A 185 -2.40 -4.47 -15.47
CA GLN A 185 -2.74 -4.79 -14.08
C GLN A 185 -2.31 -3.70 -13.09
N PHE A 186 -1.40 -2.81 -13.48
CA PHE A 186 -0.86 -1.77 -12.61
C PHE A 186 -1.94 -0.90 -11.94
N PRO A 187 -2.97 -0.38 -12.64
CA PRO A 187 -4.01 0.42 -12.01
C PRO A 187 -4.74 -0.34 -10.89
N TRP A 188 -5.04 -1.62 -11.11
CA TRP A 188 -5.74 -2.46 -10.13
C TRP A 188 -4.88 -2.72 -8.89
N VAL A 189 -3.60 -3.05 -9.09
CA VAL A 189 -2.67 -3.26 -7.98
C VAL A 189 -2.49 -1.96 -7.20
N ASN A 190 -2.34 -0.84 -7.89
CA ASN A 190 -2.20 0.47 -7.28
C ASN A 190 -3.43 0.86 -6.46
N ASP A 191 -4.63 0.73 -7.02
CA ASP A 191 -5.90 1.01 -6.33
C ASP A 191 -6.09 0.11 -5.11
N LEU A 192 -5.78 -1.18 -5.24
CA LEU A 192 -5.88 -2.13 -4.13
C LEU A 192 -4.95 -1.72 -2.98
N SER A 193 -3.70 -1.41 -3.32
CA SER A 193 -2.65 -1.06 -2.38
C SER A 193 -2.84 0.30 -1.70
N THR A 194 -3.35 1.30 -2.43
CA THR A 194 -3.41 2.70 -1.97
C THR A 194 -4.80 3.13 -1.50
N LEU A 195 -5.87 2.58 -2.09
CA LEU A 195 -7.25 2.99 -1.81
C LEU A 195 -8.02 1.91 -1.06
N ALA A 196 -8.13 0.71 -1.63
CA ALA A 196 -9.05 -0.32 -1.13
C ALA A 196 -8.65 -0.83 0.26
N ILE A 197 -7.38 -1.26 0.42
CA ILE A 197 -6.88 -1.78 1.70
C ILE A 197 -6.95 -0.69 2.79
N PRO A 198 -6.41 0.53 2.60
CA PRO A 198 -6.49 1.58 3.62
C PRO A 198 -7.92 2.00 3.94
N ALA A 199 -8.81 2.15 2.95
CA ALA A 199 -10.20 2.53 3.21
C ALA A 199 -10.94 1.46 4.02
N TRP A 200 -10.78 0.19 3.65
CA TRP A 200 -11.40 -0.94 4.35
C TRP A 200 -10.93 -1.04 5.80
N LEU A 201 -9.62 -0.93 6.02
CA LEU A 201 -9.05 -1.03 7.37
C LEU A 201 -9.40 0.18 8.23
N LEU A 202 -9.50 1.37 7.64
CA LEU A 202 -9.90 2.59 8.35
C LEU A 202 -11.36 2.46 8.83
N LEU A 203 -12.23 1.93 7.97
CA LEU A 203 -13.59 1.58 8.33
C LEU A 203 -13.64 0.52 9.44
N TRP A 204 -12.80 -0.52 9.34
CA TRP A 204 -12.72 -1.56 10.35
C TRP A 204 -12.24 -1.04 11.72
N ALA A 205 -11.23 -0.17 11.72
CA ALA A 205 -10.61 0.37 12.92
C ALA A 205 -11.51 1.41 13.62
N SER A 206 -12.21 2.26 12.86
CA SER A 206 -13.01 3.37 13.39
C SER A 206 -14.41 2.92 13.85
N THR A 207 -14.64 2.91 15.17
CA THR A 207 -15.97 2.65 15.74
C THR A 207 -16.96 3.75 15.38
N GLN A 208 -16.56 5.02 15.47
CA GLN A 208 -17.40 6.17 15.14
C GLN A 208 -17.86 6.15 13.68
N MET A 209 -16.96 5.83 12.75
CA MET A 209 -17.33 5.77 11.32
C MET A 209 -18.32 4.64 11.05
N LYS A 210 -18.14 3.48 11.70
CA LYS A 210 -19.11 2.37 11.64
C LYS A 210 -20.46 2.75 12.21
N GLU A 211 -20.51 3.45 13.34
CA GLU A 211 -21.76 3.94 13.94
C GLU A 211 -22.48 4.92 13.02
N ILE A 212 -21.75 5.87 12.40
CA ILE A 212 -22.32 6.82 11.44
C ILE A 212 -22.88 6.09 10.21
N ILE A 213 -22.14 5.15 9.64
CA ILE A 213 -22.57 4.35 8.49
C ILE A 213 -23.78 3.48 8.87
N ALA A 214 -23.75 2.82 10.03
CA ALA A 214 -24.88 2.01 10.51
C ALA A 214 -26.13 2.83 10.80
N LYS A 215 -25.98 4.08 11.27
CA LYS A 215 -27.09 5.01 11.46
C LYS A 215 -27.69 5.45 10.13
N LYS A 216 -26.85 5.68 9.10
CA LYS A 216 -27.29 6.14 7.77
C LYS A 216 -27.89 5.02 6.93
N PHE A 217 -27.32 3.82 6.99
CA PHE A 217 -27.74 2.66 6.21
C PHE A 217 -28.47 1.66 7.09
N LYS A 218 -29.80 1.79 7.23
CA LYS A 218 -30.65 0.94 8.09
C LYS A 218 -30.49 -0.58 7.86
N TRP A 219 -30.02 -1.02 6.69
CA TRP A 219 -29.83 -2.43 6.36
C TRP A 219 -28.69 -3.11 7.14
N THR A 220 -27.63 -2.40 7.52
CA THR A 220 -26.48 -2.98 8.23
C THR A 220 -26.79 -3.38 9.68
N ARG A 221 -27.86 -2.82 10.28
CA ARG A 221 -28.30 -3.20 11.63
C ARG A 221 -28.89 -4.63 11.68
N LYS A 222 -29.37 -5.16 10.55
CA LYS A 222 -29.96 -6.51 10.47
C LYS A 222 -28.90 -7.62 10.49
N THR A 223 -27.67 -7.32 10.09
CA THR A 223 -26.56 -8.29 10.03
C THR A 223 -25.81 -8.42 11.36
N GLU A 224 -25.66 -7.34 12.14
CA GLU A 224 -24.99 -7.41 13.46
C GLU A 224 -25.78 -8.22 14.49
N HIS A 225 -27.11 -8.17 14.43
CA HIS A 225 -27.96 -8.95 15.35
C HIS A 225 -27.84 -10.46 15.15
N LYS A 226 -27.44 -10.93 13.95
CA LYS A 226 -27.17 -12.36 13.70
C LYS A 226 -25.76 -12.78 14.10
N ALA A 227 -24.77 -11.91 13.96
CA ALA A 227 -23.38 -12.21 14.32
C ALA A 227 -23.18 -12.33 15.85
N ASN A 228 -23.83 -11.49 16.64
CA ASN A 228 -23.73 -11.57 18.11
C ASN A 228 -24.53 -12.75 18.70
N VAL A 229 -25.56 -13.26 18.03
CA VAL A 229 -26.30 -14.45 18.47
C VAL A 229 -25.51 -15.74 18.21
N ALA A 230 -24.64 -15.77 17.18
CA ALA A 230 -23.78 -16.92 16.90
C ALA A 230 -22.55 -17.02 17.84
N PHE A 231 -22.10 -15.92 18.45
CA PHE A 231 -20.92 -15.90 19.33
C PHE A 231 -21.25 -16.01 20.83
N VAL A 232 -22.54 -15.94 21.21
CA VAL A 232 -23.00 -16.32 22.55
C VAL A 232 -23.45 -17.78 22.50
N VAL A 233 -22.50 -18.68 22.25
CA VAL A 233 -22.67 -20.06 22.73
C VAL A 233 -22.34 -19.99 24.22
N PRO A 234 -23.31 -20.22 25.12
CA PRO A 234 -22.99 -20.28 26.54
C PRO A 234 -22.07 -21.49 26.74
N PHE A 235 -20.80 -21.22 27.08
CA PHE A 235 -20.01 -22.20 27.83
C PHE A 235 -20.71 -22.38 29.17
N SER A 236 -21.73 -23.23 29.17
CA SER A 236 -22.36 -23.77 30.36
C SER A 236 -21.31 -24.66 31.01
N ASN A 237 -20.49 -24.06 31.88
CA ASN A 237 -19.72 -24.77 32.89
C ASN A 237 -20.73 -25.47 33.82
N LYS A 238 -21.25 -26.62 33.39
CA LYS A 238 -21.76 -27.63 34.32
C LYS A 238 -20.56 -28.16 35.10
N VAL A 239 -20.20 -27.44 36.17
CA VAL A 239 -19.40 -28.00 37.25
C VAL A 239 -20.25 -29.12 37.84
N HIS A 240 -19.95 -30.36 37.48
CA HIS A 240 -20.50 -31.52 38.16
C HIS A 240 -20.05 -31.45 39.64
N PRO A 241 -20.98 -31.36 40.62
CA PRO A 241 -20.59 -31.49 42.01
C PRO A 241 -20.07 -32.91 42.24
N LEU A 242 -18.86 -33.02 42.76
CA LEU A 242 -18.29 -34.29 43.22
C LEU A 242 -19.22 -34.90 44.29
N PRO A 243 -19.50 -36.21 44.24
CA PRO A 243 -20.31 -36.88 45.25
C PRO A 243 -19.61 -36.85 46.61
N LYS A 244 -20.33 -36.35 47.63
CA LYS A 244 -19.93 -36.42 49.04
C LYS A 244 -19.84 -37.89 49.45
N LEU A 245 -18.63 -38.41 49.61
CA LEU A 245 -18.36 -39.68 50.28
C LEU A 245 -18.75 -39.55 51.76
N LEU A 246 -19.79 -40.28 52.14
CA LEU A 246 -20.23 -40.48 53.52
C LEU A 246 -19.13 -41.17 54.33
N ALA A 247 -18.58 -40.47 55.32
CA ALA A 247 -17.83 -41.07 56.40
C ALA A 247 -18.83 -41.58 57.46
N ASN A 248 -19.06 -42.90 57.46
CA ASN A 248 -19.70 -43.60 58.57
C ASN A 248 -18.63 -43.86 59.66
N HIS A 249 -18.85 -43.31 60.85
CA HIS A 249 -18.21 -43.77 62.08
C HIS A 249 -19.30 -44.38 62.99
N PRO A 250 -19.22 -45.68 63.33
CA PRO A 250 -19.96 -46.22 64.46
C PRO A 250 -19.21 -46.00 65.78
N LYS A 251 -20.00 -45.90 66.85
CA LYS A 251 -19.60 -45.78 68.26
C LYS A 251 -19.01 -47.07 68.79
#